data_AF-A0AAW0N144-F1
#
_entry.id   AF-A0AAW0N144-F1
#
_cell.length_a   1.000
_cell.length_b   1.000
_cell.length_c   1.000
_cell.angle_alpha   90.00
_cell.angle_beta   90.00
_cell.angle_gamma   90.00
#
_symmetry.space_group_name_H-M   'P 1'
#
loop_
_entity.id
_entity.type
_entity.pdbx_description
1 polymer ?
#
loop_
_entity_poly.entity_id
_entity_poly.type
_entity_poly.pdbx_seq_one_letter_code
_entity_poly.pdbx_strand_id
1 'polypeptide(L)'
;MSRLENIITSMVELFLEYADDEGKKKQLNKEELKRFLEKEIQSEEFKQQISAEAVEEAMEMIDKNHDGEINFREFCRCVSVLAKCYFNQKTGKGGRRGKGRDEPEDN
;
A
#
# COMPACT_ATOMS: atom_id res chain seq x y z
N MET A 1 -14.89 3.72 21.52
CA MET A 1 -13.43 3.59 21.31
C MET A 1 -12.87 4.93 20.88
N SER A 2 -11.66 5.24 21.33
CA SER A 2 -10.89 6.41 20.92
C SER A 2 -10.46 6.30 19.46
N ARG A 3 -10.03 7.43 18.87
CA ARG A 3 -9.59 7.44 17.46
C ARG A 3 -8.42 6.51 17.18
N LEU A 4 -7.48 6.39 18.13
CA LEU A 4 -6.33 5.50 17.98
C LEU A 4 -6.75 4.03 18.11
N GLU A 5 -7.63 3.71 19.07
CA GLU A 5 -8.18 2.36 19.21
C GLU A 5 -8.90 1.92 17.93
N ASN A 6 -9.73 2.79 17.34
CA ASN A 6 -10.41 2.48 16.07
C ASN A 6 -9.43 2.20 14.93
N ILE A 7 -8.34 2.96 14.81
CA ILE A 7 -7.34 2.72 13.77
C ILE A 7 -6.68 1.35 13.97
N ILE A 8 -6.31 1.03 15.21
CA ILE A 8 -5.67 -0.24 15.54
C ILE A 8 -6.62 -1.41 15.25
N THR A 9 -7.88 -1.34 15.71
CA THR A 9 -8.86 -2.40 15.47
C THR A 9 -9.15 -2.57 13.99
N SER A 10 -9.38 -1.47 13.25
CA SER A 10 -9.64 -1.55 11.81
C SER A 10 -8.45 -2.12 11.02
N MET A 11 -7.21 -1.81 11.40
CA MET A 11 -6.03 -2.42 10.75
C MET A 11 -5.98 -3.94 10.96
N VAL A 12 -6.33 -4.42 12.16
CA VAL A 12 -6.36 -5.86 12.47
C VAL A 12 -7.52 -6.55 11.76
N GLU A 13 -8.72 -5.97 11.80
CA GLU A 13 -9.91 -6.51 11.14
C GLU A 13 -9.71 -6.63 9.63
N LEU A 14 -9.20 -5.56 8.99
CA LEU A 14 -8.88 -5.58 7.57
C LEU A 14 -7.83 -6.65 7.25
N PHE A 15 -6.77 -6.77 8.04
CA PHE A 15 -5.78 -7.81 7.77
C PHE A 15 -6.40 -9.21 7.87
N LEU A 16 -7.20 -9.48 8.91
CA LEU A 16 -7.83 -10.79 9.11
C LEU A 16 -8.92 -11.11 8.08
N GLU A 17 -9.65 -10.11 7.58
CA GLU A 17 -10.68 -10.29 6.53
C GLU A 17 -10.06 -10.75 5.22
N TYR A 18 -8.89 -10.21 4.85
CA TYR A 18 -8.26 -10.52 3.56
C TYR A 18 -7.20 -11.63 3.67
N ALA A 19 -6.62 -11.87 4.86
CA ALA A 19 -5.71 -12.98 5.14
C ALA A 19 -6.48 -14.25 5.54
N ASP A 20 -7.61 -14.48 4.87
CA ASP A 20 -8.51 -15.59 5.12
C ASP A 20 -8.22 -16.72 4.12
N ASP A 21 -7.30 -17.60 4.51
CA ASP A 21 -7.04 -18.85 3.80
C ASP A 21 -7.34 -19.99 4.79
N GLU A 22 -8.18 -20.95 4.38
CA GLU A 22 -8.74 -22.06 5.16
C GLU A 22 -7.67 -23.08 5.61
N GLY A 23 -6.74 -22.65 6.46
CA GLY A 23 -5.71 -23.49 7.06
C GLY A 23 -4.26 -23.06 6.85
N LYS A 24 -3.98 -21.93 6.19
CA LYS A 24 -2.63 -21.35 6.13
C LYS A 24 -2.38 -20.31 7.23
N LYS A 25 -1.10 -20.00 7.45
CA LYS A 25 -0.64 -18.92 8.34
C LYS A 25 -1.35 -17.63 7.93
N LYS A 26 -1.74 -16.79 8.91
CA LYS A 26 -2.39 -15.49 8.70
C LYS A 26 -1.47 -14.53 7.94
N GLN A 27 -1.43 -14.69 6.63
CA GLN A 27 -0.61 -13.95 5.68
C GLN A 27 -1.45 -13.64 4.44
N LEU A 28 -1.11 -12.56 3.75
CA LEU A 28 -1.72 -12.18 2.48
C LEU A 28 -0.81 -12.62 1.35
N ASN A 29 -1.36 -13.23 0.32
CA ASN A 29 -0.65 -13.41 -0.95
C ASN A 29 -0.75 -12.15 -1.83
N LYS A 30 -0.08 -12.19 -2.99
CA LYS A 30 -0.02 -11.06 -3.93
C LYS A 30 -1.40 -10.62 -4.43
N GLU A 31 -2.28 -11.57 -4.71
CA GLU A 31 -3.62 -11.29 -5.23
C GLU A 31 -4.53 -10.72 -4.13
N GLU A 32 -4.43 -11.24 -2.91
CA GLU A 32 -5.18 -10.78 -1.75
C GLU A 32 -4.81 -9.35 -1.37
N LEU A 33 -3.52 -9.00 -1.33
CA LEU A 33 -3.11 -7.61 -1.06
C LEU A 33 -3.61 -6.68 -2.16
N LYS A 34 -3.53 -7.08 -3.43
CA LYS A 34 -4.02 -6.26 -4.54
C LYS A 34 -5.52 -6.01 -4.40
N ARG A 35 -6.31 -7.06 -4.14
CA ARG A 35 -7.76 -6.95 -3.91
C ARG A 35 -8.09 -6.09 -2.70
N PHE A 36 -7.32 -6.22 -1.61
CA PHE A 36 -7.43 -5.37 -0.43
C PHE A 36 -7.24 -3.89 -0.80
N LEU A 37 -6.14 -3.55 -1.49
CA LEU A 37 -5.86 -2.17 -1.87
C LEU A 37 -6.94 -1.61 -2.81
N GLU A 38 -7.37 -2.38 -3.82
CA GLU A 38 -8.41 -1.95 -4.76
C GLU A 38 -9.77 -1.70 -4.09
N LYS A 39 -10.13 -2.51 -3.09
CA LYS A 39 -11.44 -2.41 -2.40
C LYS A 39 -11.46 -1.32 -1.34
N GLU A 40 -10.40 -1.18 -0.56
CA GLU A 40 -10.32 -0.21 0.55
C GLU A 40 -9.92 1.20 0.08
N ILE A 41 -9.22 1.33 -1.05
CA ILE A 41 -8.81 2.63 -1.60
C ILE A 41 -9.82 3.08 -2.66
N GLN A 42 -10.92 3.68 -2.20
CA GLN A 42 -12.00 4.13 -3.08
C GLN A 42 -11.84 5.57 -3.57
N SER A 43 -11.06 6.40 -2.87
CA SER A 43 -10.85 7.80 -3.26
C SER A 43 -9.90 7.90 -4.45
N GLU A 44 -10.31 8.62 -5.50
CA GLU A 44 -9.49 8.89 -6.68
C GLU A 44 -8.16 9.58 -6.35
N GLU A 45 -8.14 10.43 -5.31
CA GLU A 45 -6.90 11.04 -4.80
C GLU A 45 -5.92 9.97 -4.30
N PHE A 46 -6.41 8.95 -3.59
CA PHE A 46 -5.56 7.87 -3.10
C PHE A 46 -5.22 6.86 -4.20
N LYS A 47 -6.12 6.58 -5.15
CA LYS A 47 -5.84 5.69 -6.29
C LYS A 47 -4.75 6.23 -7.20
N GLN A 48 -4.72 7.54 -7.46
CA GLN A 48 -3.65 8.16 -8.26
C GLN A 48 -2.26 8.01 -7.61
N GLN A 49 -2.21 7.91 -6.29
CA GLN A 49 -0.97 7.70 -5.53
C GLN A 49 -0.57 6.22 -5.43
N ILE A 50 -1.53 5.32 -5.65
CA ILE A 50 -1.37 3.86 -5.56
C ILE A 50 -1.63 3.31 -6.96
N SER A 51 -0.85 3.78 -7.93
CA SER A 51 -0.85 3.24 -9.29
C SER A 51 -0.43 1.76 -9.25
N ALA A 52 -0.75 1.00 -10.30
CA ALA A 52 -0.30 -0.38 -10.42
C ALA A 52 1.23 -0.53 -10.25
N GLU A 53 2.01 0.44 -10.75
CA GLU A 53 3.46 0.51 -10.53
C GLU A 53 3.82 0.74 -9.05
N ALA A 54 3.08 1.58 -8.32
CA ALA A 54 3.30 1.80 -6.90
C ALA A 54 2.93 0.57 -6.05
N VAL A 55 1.95 -0.23 -6.47
CA VAL A 55 1.60 -1.51 -5.82
C VAL A 55 2.68 -2.56 -6.07
N GLU A 56 3.24 -2.62 -7.28
CA GLU A 56 4.36 -3.51 -7.63
C GLU A 56 5.64 -3.12 -6.85
N GLU A 57 6.01 -1.84 -6.83
CA GLU A 57 7.12 -1.34 -6.01
C GLU A 57 6.87 -1.51 -4.52
N ALA A 58 5.62 -1.29 -4.06
CA ALA A 58 5.25 -1.52 -2.67
C ALA A 58 5.42 -3.00 -2.34
N MET A 59 4.97 -3.92 -3.19
CA MET A 59 5.17 -5.36 -2.99
C MET A 59 6.64 -5.73 -2.81
N GLU A 60 7.52 -5.26 -3.68
CA GLU A 60 8.97 -5.50 -3.56
C GLU A 60 9.56 -4.87 -2.29
N MET A 61 9.00 -3.77 -1.81
CA MET A 61 9.41 -3.13 -0.55
C MET A 61 8.80 -3.75 0.71
N ILE A 62 7.69 -4.48 0.56
CA ILE A 62 6.88 -5.08 1.62
C ILE A 62 7.34 -6.51 1.91
N ASP A 63 7.50 -7.36 0.89
CA ASP A 63 8.00 -8.74 1.02
C ASP A 63 9.53 -8.74 1.21
N LYS A 64 9.97 -8.43 2.43
CA LYS A 64 11.39 -8.26 2.77
C LYS A 64 12.13 -9.55 3.07
N ASN A 65 11.39 -10.54 3.55
CA ASN A 65 11.83 -11.92 3.72
C ASN A 65 11.87 -12.66 2.39
N HIS A 66 11.27 -12.11 1.32
CA HIS A 66 11.20 -12.71 -0.01
C HIS A 66 10.60 -14.12 0.04
N ASP A 67 9.61 -14.31 0.91
CA ASP A 67 8.90 -15.59 1.03
C ASP A 67 7.62 -15.63 0.19
N GLY A 68 7.28 -14.54 -0.49
CA GLY A 68 6.12 -14.42 -1.37
C GLY A 68 4.79 -14.28 -0.62
N GLU A 69 4.83 -14.18 0.71
CA GLU A 69 3.67 -13.95 1.57
C GLU A 69 3.85 -12.66 2.38
N ILE A 70 2.76 -12.03 2.80
CA ILE A 70 2.79 -10.77 3.54
C ILE A 70 2.17 -11.01 4.91
N ASN A 71 3.01 -11.01 5.94
CA ASN A 71 2.55 -11.10 7.31
C ASN A 71 2.04 -9.74 7.83
N PHE A 72 1.45 -9.75 9.03
CA PHE A 72 0.87 -8.54 9.60
C PHE A 72 1.88 -7.38 9.80
N ARG A 73 3.16 -7.70 10.07
CA ARG A 73 4.20 -6.68 10.25
C ARG A 73 4.50 -5.97 8.93
N GLU A 74 4.55 -6.72 7.83
CA GLU A 74 4.78 -6.22 6.49
C GLU A 74 3.57 -5.42 5.99
N PHE A 75 2.37 -5.88 6.28
CA PHE A 75 1.14 -5.10 6.10
C PHE A 75 1.19 -3.74 6.84
N CYS A 76 1.57 -3.71 8.12
CA CYS A 76 1.70 -2.45 8.87
C CYS A 76 2.73 -1.50 8.25
N ARG A 77 3.83 -2.06 7.72
CA ARG A 77 4.85 -1.29 7.00
C ARG A 77 4.27 -0.67 5.73
N CYS A 78 3.49 -1.43 4.95
CA CYS A 78 2.78 -0.93 3.77
C CYS A 78 1.93 0.30 4.10
N VAL A 79 1.02 0.15 5.06
CA VAL A 79 0.12 1.23 5.50
C VAL A 79 0.92 2.45 5.99
N SER A 80 2.02 2.24 6.71
CA SER A 80 2.88 3.31 7.19
C SER A 80 3.55 4.10 6.04
N VAL A 81 3.98 3.41 4.98
CA VAL A 81 4.56 4.06 3.79
C VAL A 81 3.51 4.91 3.08
N LEU A 82 2.31 4.35 2.85
CA LEU A 82 1.20 5.07 2.23
C LEU A 82 0.79 6.30 3.05
N ALA A 83 0.65 6.15 4.37
CA ALA A 83 0.33 7.25 5.27
C ALA A 83 1.40 8.35 5.24
N LYS A 84 2.69 7.99 5.18
CA LYS A 84 3.80 8.94 5.04
C LYS A 84 3.74 9.68 3.71
N CYS A 85 3.46 8.98 2.60
CA CYS A 85 3.29 9.60 1.28
C CYS A 85 2.16 10.63 1.29
N TYR A 86 0.99 10.26 1.83
CA TYR A 86 -0.15 11.16 1.96
C TYR A 86 0.16 12.36 2.88
N PHE A 87 0.83 12.13 4.01
CA PHE A 87 1.26 13.20 4.92
C PHE A 87 2.20 14.20 4.23
N ASN A 88 3.19 13.72 3.48
CA ASN A 88 4.16 14.57 2.77
C ASN A 88 3.51 15.43 1.68
N GLN A 89 2.49 14.90 0.99
CA GLN A 89 1.71 15.64 0.01
C GLN A 89 0.90 16.75 0.69
N LYS A 90 0.18 16.41 1.75
CA LYS A 90 -0.64 17.36 2.51
C LYS A 90 0.19 18.48 3.16
N THR A 91 1.46 18.19 3.49
CA THR A 91 2.37 19.16 4.12
C THR A 91 3.32 19.85 3.14
N GLY A 92 3.14 19.67 1.82
CA GLY A 92 3.87 20.41 0.78
C GLY A 92 5.35 20.05 0.62
N LYS A 93 5.83 18.98 1.26
CA LYS A 93 7.23 18.48 1.11
C LYS A 93 7.40 17.45 0.00
N GLY A 94 6.33 17.16 -0.76
CA GLY A 94 6.37 16.29 -1.94
C GLY A 94 6.96 16.99 -3.15
N GLY A 95 8.29 17.06 -3.23
CA GLY A 95 8.98 17.48 -4.44
C GLY A 95 8.50 16.64 -5.64
N ARG A 96 8.12 17.34 -6.72
CA ARG A 96 7.81 16.79 -8.04
C ARG A 96 8.81 15.68 -8.39
N ARG A 97 8.38 14.42 -8.48
CA ARG A 97 9.05 13.47 -9.37
C ARG A 97 8.65 13.87 -10.79
N GLY A 98 9.36 14.87 -11.32
CA GLY A 98 9.35 15.17 -12.74
C GLY A 98 9.92 13.96 -13.46
N LYS A 99 9.05 13.14 -14.05
CA LYS A 99 9.44 12.18 -15.08
C LYS A 99 9.69 13.03 -16.34
N GLY A 100 10.89 13.59 -16.45
CA GLY A 100 11.38 14.09 -17.72
C GLY A 100 11.37 12.92 -18.69
N ARG A 101 10.43 12.92 -19.64
CA ARG A 101 10.57 12.17 -20.87
C ARG A 101 11.17 13.15 -21.86
N ASP A 102 12.40 12.88 -22.23
CA ASP A 102 13.09 13.53 -23.33
C ASP A 102 12.18 13.48 -24.57
N GLU A 103 11.81 14.66 -25.08
CA GLU A 103 11.30 14.81 -26.44
C GLU A 103 12.50 14.68 -27.39
N PRO A 104 12.49 13.77 -28.38
CA PRO A 104 13.47 13.84 -29.44
C PRO A 104 13.13 15.05 -30.32
N GLU A 105 14.03 16.02 -30.37
CA GLU A 105 14.06 17.06 -31.40
C GLU A 105 14.37 16.37 -32.75
N ASP A 106 13.34 16.17 -33.58
CA ASP A 106 13.54 15.88 -34.99
C ASP A 106 13.79 17.20 -35.73
N ASN A 107 14.93 17.23 -36.43
CA ASN A 107 15.50 18.34 -37.20
C ASN A 107 14.88 18.49 -38.60
#